data_AF-A0A4V6JHJ1-F1
#
_entry.id   AF-A0A4V6JHJ1-F1
#
_cell.length_a   1.000
_cell.length_b   1.000
_cell.length_c   1.000
_cell.angle_alpha   90.00
_cell.angle_beta   90.00
_cell.angle_gamma   90.00
#
_symmetry.space_group_name_H-M   'P 1'
#
loop_
_entity.id
_entity.type
_entity.pdbx_description
1 polymer ?
#
loop_
_entity_poly.entity_id
_entity_poly.type
_entity_poly.pdbx_seq_one_letter_code
_entity_poly.pdbx_strand_id
1 'polypeptide(L)'
;MAANPYLQPSLGRLLIDHCRIGHTFFRPQNEDMERRLQLAADHHDAFIVAIEARDEQAVVDLVFEHWELSRENMEIFIAPQGLKADNFAPFQEGDNR
;
A
#
# COMPACT_ATOMS: atom_id res chain seq x y z
N MET A 1 -9.23 1.07 20.57
CA MET A 1 -9.66 1.41 19.19
C MET A 1 -10.69 2.53 19.23
N ALA A 2 -10.74 3.38 18.19
CA ALA A 2 -11.46 4.66 18.16
C ALA A 2 -13.01 4.61 18.37
N ALA A 3 -13.60 3.42 18.54
CA ALA A 3 -15.03 3.21 18.84
C ALA A 3 -16.02 3.98 17.94
N ASN A 4 -15.59 4.34 16.73
CA ASN A 4 -16.37 5.14 15.79
C ASN A 4 -16.94 4.23 14.68
N PRO A 5 -18.27 4.02 14.62
CA PRO A 5 -18.87 3.15 13.61
C PRO A 5 -18.71 3.68 12.18
N TYR A 6 -18.53 5.00 12.00
CA TYR A 6 -18.31 5.59 10.68
C TYR A 6 -16.90 5.32 10.13
N LEU A 7 -15.92 4.98 10.98
CA LEU A 7 -14.57 4.63 10.54
C LEU A 7 -14.43 3.15 10.15
N GLN A 8 -15.33 2.29 10.62
CA GLN A 8 -15.24 0.84 10.40
C GLN A 8 -15.20 0.44 8.91
N PRO A 9 -16.07 0.98 8.03
CA PRO A 9 -16.02 0.62 6.61
C PRO A 9 -14.71 1.04 5.94
N SER A 10 -14.22 2.24 6.24
CA SER A 10 -12.96 2.76 5.70
C SER A 10 -11.76 1.96 6.19
N LEU A 11 -11.76 1.57 7.47
CA LEU A 11 -10.74 0.69 8.04
C LEU A 11 -10.72 -0.67 7.34
N GLY A 12 -11.89 -1.27 7.10
CA GLY A 12 -11.98 -2.54 6.38
C GLY A 12 -11.38 -2.45 4.97
N ARG A 13 -11.67 -1.37 4.24
CA ARG A 13 -11.08 -1.15 2.92
C ARG A 13 -9.56 -0.95 2.99
N LEU A 14 -9.10 -0.12 3.93
CA LEU A 14 -7.69 0.14 4.15
C LEU A 14 -6.91 -1.15 4.44
N LEU A 15 -7.44 -2.04 5.29
CA LEU A 15 -6.79 -3.33 5.60
C LEU A 15 -6.65 -4.24 4.37
N ILE A 16 -7.66 -4.27 3.49
CA ILE A 16 -7.59 -5.02 2.24
C ILE A 16 -6.51 -4.45 1.33
N ASP A 17 -6.50 -3.13 1.14
CA ASP A 17 -5.51 -2.47 0.29
C ASP A 17 -4.09 -2.59 0.90
N HIS A 18 -3.96 -2.49 2.22
CA HIS A 18 -2.71 -2.69 2.96
C HIS A 18 -2.18 -4.12 2.83
N CYS A 19 -3.05 -5.15 2.88
CA CYS A 19 -2.65 -6.53 2.62
C CYS A 19 -2.16 -6.74 1.19
N ARG A 20 -2.79 -6.10 0.20
CA ARG A 20 -2.37 -6.17 -1.22
C ARG A 20 -0.99 -5.54 -1.41
N ILE A 21 -0.75 -4.38 -0.82
CA ILE A 21 0.57 -3.71 -0.83
C ILE A 21 1.60 -4.56 -0.08
N GLY A 22 1.22 -5.09 1.09
CA GLY A 22 2.04 -5.95 1.93
C GLY A 22 2.55 -7.19 1.21
N HIS A 23 1.78 -7.77 0.28
CA HIS A 23 2.22 -8.95 -0.48
C HIS A 23 3.49 -8.70 -1.32
N THR A 24 3.77 -7.44 -1.67
CA THR A 24 5.03 -7.04 -2.31
C THR A 24 6.03 -6.47 -1.31
N PHE A 25 5.54 -5.79 -0.27
CA PHE A 25 6.37 -5.20 0.78
C PHE A 25 7.08 -6.23 1.69
N PHE A 26 6.43 -7.35 1.99
CA PHE A 26 6.95 -8.41 2.87
C PHE A 26 7.92 -9.38 2.16
N ARG A 27 8.42 -9.01 0.98
CA ARG A 27 9.40 -9.79 0.22
C ARG A 27 10.63 -8.92 -0.08
N PRO A 28 11.45 -8.60 0.94
CA PRO A 28 12.66 -7.82 0.72
C PRO A 28 13.60 -8.55 -0.25
N GLN A 29 14.16 -7.80 -1.20
CA GLN A 29 15.09 -8.31 -2.21
C GLN A 29 16.52 -7.79 -2.00
N ASN A 30 16.71 -6.86 -1.05
CA ASN A 30 18.00 -6.28 -0.67
C ASN A 30 17.96 -5.83 0.80
N GLU A 31 19.12 -5.49 1.35
CA GLU A 31 19.30 -5.09 2.75
C GLU A 31 18.53 -3.80 3.12
N ASP A 32 18.36 -2.87 2.18
CA ASP A 32 17.61 -1.63 2.44
C ASP A 32 16.12 -1.93 2.65
N MET A 33 15.54 -2.79 1.81
CA MET A 33 14.16 -3.24 1.96
C MET A 33 13.93 -4.00 3.27
N GLU A 34 14.91 -4.83 3.68
CA GLU A 34 14.84 -5.56 4.95
C GLU A 34 14.86 -4.60 6.15
N ARG A 35 15.74 -3.59 6.13
CA ARG A 35 15.81 -2.55 7.16
C ARG A 35 14.50 -1.75 7.23
N ARG A 36 13.94 -1.35 6.08
CA ARG A 36 12.67 -0.64 6.01
C ARG A 36 11.51 -1.46 6.55
N LEU A 37 11.49 -2.76 6.25
CA LEU A 37 10.48 -3.68 6.78
C LEU A 37 10.58 -3.77 8.30
N GLN A 38 11.78 -3.91 8.85
CA GLN A 38 11.98 -3.92 10.30
C GLN A 38 11.51 -2.61 10.93
N LEU A 39 11.88 -1.47 10.34
CA LEU A 39 11.46 -0.15 10.82
C LEU A 39 9.92 0.01 10.80
N ALA A 40 9.25 -0.48 9.76
CA ALA A 40 7.79 -0.46 9.69
C ALA A 40 7.14 -1.29 10.81
N ALA A 41 7.73 -2.44 11.15
CA ALA A 41 7.29 -3.25 12.30
C ALA A 41 7.52 -2.51 13.63
N ASP A 42 8.69 -1.89 13.81
CA ASP A 42 9.02 -1.11 15.00
C ASP A 42 8.06 0.09 15.17
N HIS A 43 7.61 0.71 14.07
CA HIS A 43 6.58 1.76 14.12
C HIS A 43 5.23 1.23 14.64
N HIS A 44 4.86 -0.02 14.35
CA HIS A 44 3.63 -0.60 14.92
C HIS A 44 3.71 -0.77 16.44
N ASP A 45 4.87 -1.18 16.96
CA ASP A 45 5.10 -1.25 18.41
C ASP A 45 5.09 0.16 19.04
N ALA A 46 5.70 1.14 18.37
CA ALA A 46 5.68 2.52 18.83
C ALA A 46 4.25 3.13 18.85
N PHE A 47 3.37 2.76 17.90
CA PHE A 47 1.96 3.14 17.97
C PHE A 47 1.27 2.57 19.21
N ILE A 48 1.55 1.31 19.58
CA ILE A 48 0.97 0.70 20.78
C ILE A 48 1.39 1.52 22.01
N VAL A 49 2.68 1.81 22.16
CA VAL A 49 3.21 2.60 23.28
C VAL A 49 2.58 3.99 23.33
N ALA A 50 2.50 4.70 22.20
CA ALA A 50 1.92 6.05 22.16
C ALA A 50 0.42 6.05 22.50
N ILE A 51 -0.33 5.05 22.03
CA ILE A 51 -1.76 4.88 22.35
C ILE A 51 -1.96 4.55 23.84
N GLU A 52 -1.13 3.69 24.42
CA GLU A 52 -1.17 3.36 25.85
C GLU A 52 -0.87 4.59 26.73
N ALA A 53 0.12 5.39 26.33
CA ALA A 53 0.46 6.65 26.97
C ALA A 53 -0.59 7.76 26.75
N ARG A 54 -1.54 7.56 25.83
CA ARG A 54 -2.50 8.57 25.35
C ARG A 54 -1.82 9.83 24.79
N ASP A 55 -0.67 9.64 24.14
CA ASP A 55 0.08 10.71 23.49
C ASP A 55 -0.42 10.89 22.05
N GLU A 56 -1.40 11.76 21.88
CA GLU A 56 -2.03 12.02 20.58
C GLU A 56 -1.04 12.60 19.57
N GLN A 57 -0.12 13.46 20.02
CA GLN A 57 0.85 14.11 19.13
C GLN A 57 1.86 13.09 18.61
N ALA A 58 2.40 12.23 19.49
CA ALA A 58 3.30 11.16 19.08
C ALA A 58 2.65 10.19 18.08
N VAL A 59 1.35 9.86 18.26
CA VAL A 59 0.61 9.05 17.29
C VAL A 59 0.53 9.76 15.94
N VAL A 60 0.21 11.06 15.90
CA VAL A 60 0.09 11.82 14.65
C VAL A 60 1.42 11.87 13.90
N ASP A 61 2.50 12.20 14.59
CA ASP A 61 3.83 12.30 13.99
C ASP A 61 4.27 10.94 13.42
N LEU A 62 4.07 9.87 14.18
CA LEU A 62 4.42 8.51 13.78
C LEU A 62 3.57 8.00 12.60
N VAL A 63 2.30 8.44 12.46
CA VAL A 63 1.46 8.13 11.28
C VAL A 63 2.09 8.66 10.01
N PHE A 64 2.60 9.89 10.01
CA PHE A 64 3.26 10.46 8.85
C PHE A 64 4.56 9.74 8.53
N GLU A 65 5.40 9.46 9.53
CA GLU A 65 6.65 8.72 9.35
C GLU A 65 6.40 7.31 8.78
N HIS A 66 5.41 6.59 9.32
CA HIS A 66 5.03 5.27 8.84
C HIS A 66 4.50 5.30 7.39
N TRP A 67 3.72 6.33 7.03
CA TRP A 67 3.21 6.49 5.68
C TRP A 67 4.31 6.75 4.65
N GLU A 68 5.32 7.56 4.99
CA GLU A 68 6.44 7.85 4.09
C GLU A 68 7.24 6.60 3.70
N LEU A 69 7.43 5.65 4.62
CA LEU A 69 8.06 4.35 4.31
C LEU A 69 7.34 3.61 3.18
N SER A 70 6.01 3.71 3.14
CA SER A 70 5.17 3.09 2.11
C SER A 70 5.14 3.90 0.81
N ARG A 71 5.20 5.23 0.91
CA ARG A 71 5.05 6.16 -0.23
C ARG A 71 6.18 6.03 -1.23
N GLU A 72 7.42 5.92 -0.77
CA GLU A 72 8.60 5.78 -1.65
C GLU A 72 8.58 4.50 -2.50
N ASN A 73 7.86 3.46 -2.05
CA ASN A 73 7.73 2.20 -2.78
C ASN A 73 6.39 2.10 -3.53
N MET A 74 5.44 3.00 -3.29
CA MET A 74 4.07 2.91 -3.82
C MET A 74 4.00 3.10 -5.34
N GLU A 75 4.87 3.94 -5.92
CA GLU A 75 4.93 4.18 -7.37
C GLU A 75 5.21 2.89 -8.16
N ILE A 76 5.90 1.91 -7.56
CA ILE A 76 6.19 0.60 -8.18
C ILE A 76 4.91 -0.26 -8.28
N PHE A 77 3.90 -0.01 -7.45
CA PHE A 77 2.76 -0.92 -7.23
C PHE A 77 1.41 -0.39 -7.70
N ILE A 78 1.29 0.91 -7.99
CA ILE A 78 0.02 1.53 -8.40
C ILE A 78 -0.22 1.42 -9.91
N ALA A 79 0.81 1.22 -10.74
CA ALA A 79 0.62 1.13 -12.19
C ALA A 79 -0.14 -0.16 -12.55
N PRO A 80 -1.41 -0.10 -13.02
CA PRO A 80 -2.07 -1.27 -13.56
C PRO A 80 -1.26 -1.76 -14.76
N GLN A 81 -1.11 -3.08 -14.92
CA GLN A 81 -0.54 -3.61 -16.16
C GLN A 81 -1.38 -3.08 -17.32
N GLY A 82 -0.74 -2.39 -18.26
CA GLY A 82 -1.41 -1.85 -19.43
C GLY A 82 -2.17 -2.97 -20.13
N LEU A 83 -3.45 -2.70 -20.47
CA LEU A 83 -4.23 -3.62 -21.29
C LEU A 83 -3.44 -3.91 -22.57
N LYS A 84 -3.19 -5.20 -22.84
CA LYS A 84 -2.62 -5.59 -24.13
C LYS A 84 -3.62 -5.12 -25.19
N ALA A 85 -3.12 -4.39 -26.19
CA ALA A 85 -3.95 -4.04 -27.34
C ALA A 85 -4.51 -5.34 -27.92
N ASP A 86 -5.83 -5.40 -28.08
CA ASP A 86 -6.43 -6.46 -28.87
C ASP A 86 -5.75 -6.46 -30.23
N ASN A 87 -5.33 -7.64 -30.69
CA ASN A 87 -4.82 -7.82 -32.05
C ASN A 87 -6.01 -7.58 -33.00
N PHE A 88 -6.27 -6.32 -33.33
CA PHE A 88 -7.14 -5.97 -34.44
C PHE A 88 -6.42 -6.46 -35.71
N ALA A 89 -6.77 -7.66 -36.15
CA ALA A 89 -6.41 -8.11 -37.49
C ALA A 89 -6.93 -7.03 -38.46
N PRO A 90 -6.08 -6.47 -39.34
CA PRO A 90 -6.55 -5.52 -40.32
C PRO A 90 -7.64 -6.18 -41.14
N PHE A 91 -8.78 -5.49 -41.27
CA PHE A 91 -9.85 -5.88 -42.19
C PHE A 91 -9.22 -6.12 -43.56
N GLN A 92 -9.30 -7.36 -44.03
CA GLN A 92 -8.88 -7.71 -45.38
C GLN A 92 -9.89 -7.08 -46.34
N GLU A 93 -9.58 -5.90 -46.87
CA GLU A 93 -10.24 -5.42 -48.07
C GLU A 93 -9.84 -6.34 -49.22
N GLY A 94 -10.77 -7.21 -49.63
CA GLY A 94 -10.61 -8.00 -50.84
C GLY A 94 -11.76 -8.96 -51.10
N ASP A 95 -12.71 -8.57 -51.93
CA ASP A 95 -12.84 -9.18 -53.26
C ASP A 95 -13.73 -8.26 -54.12
N ASN A 96 -13.10 -7.43 -54.95
CA ASN A 96 -13.76 -6.80 -56.08
C ASN A 96 -13.80 -7.85 -57.20
N ARG A 97 -14.90 -8.60 -57.28
CA ARG A 97 -15.31 -9.37 -58.45
C ARG A 97 -16.81 -9.24 -58.68
#